data_AF-A0A9X8E3U2-F1
#
_entry.id   AF-A0A9X8E3U2-F1
#
_cell.length_a   1.000
_cell.length_b   1.000
_cell.length_c   1.000
_cell.angle_alpha   90.00
_cell.angle_beta   90.00
_cell.angle_gamma   90.00
#
_symmetry.space_group_name_H-M   'P 1'
#
loop_
_entity.id
_entity.type
_entity.pdbx_description
1 polymer ?
#
loop_
_entity_poly.entity_id
_entity_poly.type
_entity_poly.pdbx_seq_one_letter_code
_entity_poly.pdbx_strand_id
1 'polypeptide(L)'
;AGLEPDVVRVSVHRFCTHIMALHVPVLDRIGSPEWRRAAASRTADLLYAAYDAVYAFLTNHRPPYPPSTLVHTPQEIRTILDI
;
A
#
# COMPACT_ATOMS: atom_id res chain seq x y z
N ALA A 1 -24.31 2.75 -1.38
CA ALA A 1 -24.23 1.86 -0.21
C ALA A 1 -22.76 1.64 0.11
N GLY A 2 -22.32 1.90 1.35
CA GLY A 2 -20.94 1.60 1.77
C GLY A 2 -20.77 0.11 2.07
N LEU A 3 -19.53 -0.39 2.03
CA LEU A 3 -19.19 -1.73 2.50
C LEU A 3 -19.25 -1.77 4.03
N GLU A 4 -19.48 -2.95 4.61
CA GLU A 4 -19.48 -3.10 6.07
C GLU A 4 -18.07 -2.81 6.66
N PRO A 5 -17.96 -2.05 7.76
CA PRO A 5 -16.68 -1.64 8.33
C PRO A 5 -15.71 -2.80 8.63
N ASP A 6 -16.20 -3.93 9.11
CA ASP A 6 -15.35 -5.09 9.39
C ASP A 6 -14.81 -5.75 8.11
N VAL A 7 -15.63 -5.83 7.06
CA VAL A 7 -15.19 -6.33 5.74
C VAL A 7 -14.10 -5.43 5.18
N VAL A 8 -14.29 -4.10 5.32
CA VAL A 8 -13.30 -3.10 4.90
C VAL A 8 -12.00 -3.25 5.69
N ARG A 9 -12.07 -3.33 7.02
CA ARG A 9 -10.91 -3.50 7.91
C ARG A 9 -10.10 -4.75 7.55
N VAL A 10 -10.77 -5.89 7.35
CA VAL A 10 -10.10 -7.15 6.95
C VAL A 10 -9.45 -7.02 5.58
N SER A 11 -10.11 -6.33 4.64
CA SER A 11 -9.59 -6.12 3.29
C SER A 11 -8.36 -5.20 3.28
N VAL A 12 -8.40 -4.11 4.04
CA VAL A 12 -7.27 -3.19 4.22
C VAL A 12 -6.10 -3.89 4.89
N HIS A 13 -6.35 -4.68 5.94
CA HIS A 13 -5.31 -5.46 6.60
C HIS A 13 -4.64 -6.43 5.63
N ARG A 14 -5.42 -7.22 4.87
CA ARG A 14 -4.89 -8.15 3.86
C ARG A 14 -4.09 -7.42 2.78
N PHE A 15 -4.55 -6.26 2.33
CA PHE A 15 -3.82 -5.43 1.37
C PHE A 15 -2.43 -5.04 1.91
N CYS A 16 -2.37 -4.53 3.15
CA CYS A 16 -1.09 -4.23 3.80
C CYS A 16 -0.20 -5.47 3.90
N THR A 17 -0.73 -6.62 4.33
CA THR A 17 0.02 -7.88 4.40
C THR A 17 0.61 -8.28 3.05
N HIS A 18 -0.18 -8.22 1.97
CA HIS A 18 0.31 -8.57 0.64
C HIS A 18 1.37 -7.61 0.12
N ILE A 19 1.22 -6.32 0.39
CA ILE A 19 2.21 -5.30 0.01
C ILE A 19 3.53 -5.53 0.76
N MET A 20 3.48 -5.79 2.06
CA MET A 20 4.69 -6.08 2.87
C MET A 20 5.38 -7.39 2.45
N ALA A 21 4.61 -8.38 2.01
CA ALA A 21 5.13 -9.65 1.53
C ALA A 21 5.47 -9.63 0.03
N LEU A 22 5.30 -8.49 -0.66
CA LEU A 22 5.49 -8.42 -2.09
C LEU A 22 6.97 -8.57 -2.45
N HIS A 23 7.29 -9.71 -3.05
CA HIS A 23 8.58 -9.92 -3.68
C HIS A 23 8.45 -9.74 -5.19
N VAL A 24 9.35 -8.96 -5.79
CA VAL A 24 9.36 -8.65 -7.23
C VAL A 24 10.66 -9.18 -7.85
N PRO A 25 10.79 -10.51 -8.09
CA PRO A 25 12.04 -11.14 -8.52
C PRO A 25 12.58 -10.61 -9.85
N VAL A 26 11.72 -10.00 -10.67
CA VAL A 26 12.14 -9.40 -11.94
C VAL A 26 13.08 -8.21 -11.73
N LEU A 27 13.00 -7.50 -10.59
CA LEU A 27 13.93 -6.42 -10.25
C LEU A 27 15.35 -6.95 -10.06
N ASP A 28 15.50 -8.12 -9.42
CA ASP A 28 16.81 -8.75 -9.19
C ASP A 28 17.51 -9.18 -10.48
N ARG A 29 16.72 -9.42 -11.54
CA ARG A 29 17.22 -9.80 -12.87
C ARG A 29 17.72 -8.62 -13.69
N ILE A 30 17.47 -7.38 -13.25
CA ILE A 30 17.98 -6.18 -13.93
C ILE A 30 19.48 -6.09 -13.67
N GLY A 31 20.28 -6.33 -14.71
CA GLY A 31 21.75 -6.38 -14.59
C GLY A 31 22.38 -5.04 -14.22
N SER A 32 21.90 -3.94 -14.81
CA SER A 32 22.45 -2.60 -14.54
C SER A 32 21.98 -2.07 -13.17
N PRO A 33 22.89 -1.70 -12.24
CA PRO A 33 22.53 -1.22 -10.91
C PRO A 33 21.71 0.08 -10.89
N GLU A 34 21.92 0.96 -11.87
CA GLU A 34 21.14 2.20 -12.05
C GLU A 34 19.70 1.90 -12.47
N TRP A 35 19.50 0.97 -13.42
CA TRP A 35 18.17 0.59 -13.90
C TRP A 35 17.41 -0.20 -12.83
N ARG A 36 18.12 -1.05 -12.07
CA ARG A 36 17.53 -1.76 -10.92
C ARG A 36 17.01 -0.79 -9.88
N ARG A 37 17.81 0.21 -9.50
CA ARG A 37 17.40 1.26 -8.55
C ARG A 37 16.22 2.07 -9.08
N ALA A 38 16.24 2.47 -10.34
CA ALA A 38 15.13 3.19 -10.96
C ALA A 38 13.83 2.36 -10.95
N ALA A 39 13.92 1.07 -11.26
CA ALA A 39 12.77 0.16 -11.26
C ALA A 39 12.25 -0.11 -9.83
N ALA A 40 13.14 -0.27 -8.85
CA ALA A 40 12.77 -0.43 -7.43
C ALA A 40 12.04 0.82 -6.90
N SER A 41 12.62 2.00 -7.13
CA SER A 41 12.00 3.29 -6.75
C SER A 41 10.63 3.47 -7.42
N ARG A 42 10.52 3.18 -8.72
CA ARG A 42 9.23 3.26 -9.42
C ARG A 42 8.20 2.27 -8.90
N THR A 43 8.64 1.07 -8.49
CA THR A 43 7.77 0.07 -7.89
C THR A 43 7.24 0.55 -6.54
N ALA A 44 8.13 1.09 -5.69
CA ALA A 44 7.74 1.67 -4.40
C ALA A 44 6.72 2.81 -4.58
N ASP A 45 6.96 3.75 -5.51
CA ASP A 45 6.03 4.86 -5.80
C ASP A 45 4.62 4.36 -6.18
N LEU A 46 4.53 3.30 -6.98
CA LEU A 46 3.23 2.72 -7.38
C LEU A 46 2.51 2.07 -6.19
N LEU A 47 3.24 1.41 -5.30
CA LEU A 47 2.68 0.82 -4.08
C LEU A 47 2.20 1.90 -3.11
N TYR A 48 2.96 2.99 -2.97
CA TYR A 48 2.55 4.16 -2.20
C TYR A 48 1.27 4.78 -2.74
N ALA A 49 1.21 5.00 -4.06
CA ALA A 49 0.02 5.55 -4.70
C ALA A 49 -1.21 4.66 -4.52
N ALA A 50 -1.04 3.33 -4.58
CA ALA A 50 -2.12 2.39 -4.33
C ALA A 50 -2.64 2.47 -2.89
N TYR A 51 -1.76 2.57 -1.90
CA TYR A 51 -2.16 2.74 -0.51
C TYR A 51 -2.81 4.10 -0.25
N ASP A 52 -2.26 5.18 -0.81
CA ASP A 52 -2.82 6.54 -0.71
C ASP A 52 -4.26 6.59 -1.24
N ALA A 53 -4.57 5.86 -2.32
CA ALA A 53 -5.93 5.76 -2.84
C ALA A 53 -6.89 5.05 -1.87
N VAL A 54 -6.46 3.95 -1.24
CA VAL A 54 -7.24 3.25 -0.21
C VAL A 54 -7.46 4.15 1.02
N TYR A 55 -6.40 4.80 1.50
CA TYR A 55 -6.48 5.72 2.63
C TYR A 55 -7.43 6.89 2.35
N ALA A 56 -7.34 7.50 1.16
CA ALA A 56 -8.22 8.59 0.73
C ALA A 56 -9.68 8.12 0.65
N PHE A 57 -9.94 6.91 0.15
CA PHE A 57 -11.29 6.34 0.13
C PHE A 57 -11.88 6.26 1.55
N LEU A 58 -11.12 5.74 2.51
CA LEU A 58 -11.59 5.54 3.88
C LEU A 58 -11.84 6.85 4.63
N THR A 59 -10.96 7.83 4.44
CA THR A 59 -11.00 9.12 5.13
C THR A 59 -12.01 10.11 4.51
N ASN A 60 -12.21 10.06 3.20
CA ASN A 60 -13.14 10.94 2.49
C ASN A 60 -14.57 10.39 2.38
N HIS A 61 -14.81 9.12 2.70
CA HIS A 61 -16.15 8.52 2.68
C HIS A 61 -17.12 9.27 3.61
N ARG A 62 -18.40 9.33 3.23
CA ARG A 62 -19.49 9.96 3.99
C ARG A 62 -20.66 8.97 4.12
N PRO A 63 -21.03 8.52 5.33
CA PRO A 63 -20.41 8.81 6.63
C PRO A 63 -18.98 8.23 6.74
N PRO A 64 -18.07 8.82 7.53
CA PRO A 64 -16.69 8.33 7.63
C PRO A 64 -16.65 6.89 8.16
N TYR A 65 -15.70 6.09 7.65
CA TYR A 65 -15.42 4.79 8.26
C TYR A 65 -14.80 4.97 9.66
N PRO A 66 -15.03 4.02 10.60
CA PRO A 66 -14.39 4.06 11.90
C PRO A 66 -12.87 4.08 11.79
N PRO A 67 -12.14 4.81 12.66
CA PRO A 67 -10.67 4.83 12.63
C PRO A 67 -10.03 3.43 12.71
N SER A 68 -10.70 2.46 13.33
CA SER A 68 -10.25 1.07 13.42
C SER A 68 -10.22 0.32 12.09
N THR A 69 -10.76 0.88 11.00
CA THR A 69 -10.62 0.29 9.65
C THR A 69 -9.26 0.58 9.03
N LEU A 70 -8.52 1.56 9.55
CA LEU A 70 -7.16 1.89 9.14
C LEU A 70 -6.17 1.09 9.97
N VAL A 71 -5.23 0.42 9.31
CA VAL A 71 -4.17 -0.36 9.95
C VAL A 71 -2.86 0.42 10.01
N HIS A 72 -2.56 1.17 8.95
CA HIS A 72 -1.36 1.99 8.85
C HIS A 72 -1.68 3.41 8.37
N THR A 73 -0.83 4.37 8.71
CA THR A 73 -0.82 5.66 8.03
C THR A 73 -0.03 5.57 6.72
N PRO A 74 -0.25 6.47 5.74
CA PRO A 74 0.59 6.54 4.55
C PRO A 74 2.08 6.66 4.87
N GLN A 75 2.42 7.38 5.95
CA GLN A 75 3.80 7.53 6.38
C GLN A 75 4.39 6.22 6.89
N GLU A 76 3.62 5.43 7.65
CA GLU A 76 4.06 4.10 8.11
C GLU A 76 4.29 3.14 6.94
N ILE A 77 3.41 3.14 5.93
CA ILE A 77 3.59 2.33 4.73
C ILE A 77 4.86 2.74 3.96
N ARG A 78 5.16 4.03 3.88
CA ARG A 78 6.42 4.53 3.28
C ARG A 78 7.65 4.03 4.02
N THR A 79 7.62 4.00 5.34
CA THR A 79 8.72 3.46 6.14
C THR A 79 8.85 1.95 6.01
N ILE A 80 7.75 1.21 5.93
CA ILE A 80 7.77 -0.25 5.82
C ILE A 80 8.28 -0.73 4.46
N LEU A 81 7.92 -0.03 3.39
CA LEU A 81 8.31 -0.38 2.03
C LEU A 81 9.57 0.31 1.55
N ASP A 82 10.35 0.98 2.39
CA ASP A 82 11.58 1.62 1.95
C ASP A 82 12.55 0.54 1.43
N ILE A 83 12.58 0.35 0.09
CA ILE A 83 13.28 -0.71 -0.67
C ILE A 83 14.74 -0.31 -0.95
#